data_AF-A0A235F988-F1
#
_entry.id   AF-A0A235F988-F1
#
_cell.length_a   1.000
_cell.length_b   1.000
_cell.length_c   1.000
_cell.angle_alpha   90.00
_cell.angle_beta   90.00
_cell.angle_gamma   90.00
#
_symmetry.space_group_name_H-M   'P 1'
#
loop_
_entity.id
_entity.type
_entity.pdbx_description
1 polymer ?
#
loop_
_entity_poly.entity_id
_entity_poly.type
_entity_poly.pdbx_seq_one_letter_code
_entity_poly.pdbx_strand_id
1 'polypeptide(L)'
;MDYPENCRFCGKKGGTFLLAAAMGNMKKTDERGFVYPVILIICFGLFYTIMSASEMMVSERKFLQQEGSVKEDGTLLMAGARYAVFHINSDKEYVYPAELQFHHDNRSVVCYIDTTDSLTFHVILETSSSSGRKKKAAFFYLKESNNITDWTEEKG
;
A
#
# COMPACT_ATOMS: atom_id res chain seq x y z
N MET A 1 64.58 5.91 13.78
CA MET A 1 64.16 5.09 14.94
C MET A 1 63.59 6.04 15.96
N ASP A 2 62.42 5.91 16.54
CA ASP A 2 61.28 5.01 16.40
C ASP A 2 60.21 5.64 17.32
N TYR A 3 58.91 5.46 17.04
CA TYR A 3 57.81 5.82 17.95
C TYR A 3 57.92 5.00 19.25
N PRO A 4 57.34 5.47 20.38
CA PRO A 4 56.01 4.99 20.81
C PRO A 4 55.25 6.06 21.66
N GLU A 5 54.01 5.97 22.15
CA GLU A 5 52.84 5.10 22.03
C GLU A 5 51.70 5.76 22.85
N ASN A 6 50.47 5.42 22.52
CA ASN A 6 49.33 5.20 23.43
C ASN A 6 48.91 6.29 24.43
N CYS A 7 47.77 6.92 24.16
CA CYS A 7 46.81 7.28 25.21
C CYS A 7 45.52 6.47 25.02
N ARG A 8 45.42 5.40 25.81
CA ARG A 8 44.21 4.59 26.01
C ARG A 8 43.20 5.39 26.84
N PHE A 9 41.97 5.35 26.36
CA PHE A 9 40.72 5.64 27.03
C PHE A 9 40.69 5.30 28.54
N CYS A 10 40.18 6.23 29.35
CA CYS A 10 39.34 5.87 30.49
C CYS A 10 38.27 6.97 30.67
N GLY A 11 37.01 6.62 30.44
CA GLY A 11 35.88 7.53 30.52
C GLY A 11 35.20 7.54 31.89
N LYS A 12 34.48 8.62 32.19
CA LYS A 12 33.09 8.58 32.69
C LYS A 12 32.50 9.99 32.82
N LYS A 13 31.37 10.15 32.14
CA LYS A 13 30.14 10.87 32.54
C LYS A 13 30.22 12.37 32.87
N GLY A 14 29.46 13.13 32.07
CA GLY A 14 28.55 14.13 32.62
C GLY A 14 28.69 15.52 32.00
N GLY A 15 27.63 15.93 31.31
CA GLY A 15 27.20 17.33 31.29
C GLY A 15 27.96 18.27 30.36
N THR A 16 27.23 18.77 29.36
CA THR A 16 27.29 20.18 28.93
C THR A 16 28.69 20.73 28.61
N PHE A 17 29.24 20.33 27.47
CA PHE A 17 30.43 20.99 26.90
C PHE A 17 30.26 21.21 25.40
N LEU A 18 29.20 21.92 25.00
CA LEU A 18 29.03 22.36 23.59
C LEU A 18 28.53 23.79 23.47
N LEU A 19 28.95 24.70 24.38
CA LEU A 19 28.67 26.13 24.18
C LEU A 19 29.79 27.11 24.56
N ALA A 20 30.93 26.64 25.06
CA ALA A 20 31.97 27.55 25.59
C ALA A 20 33.28 27.58 24.77
N ALA A 21 33.28 27.08 23.53
CA ALA A 21 34.46 27.15 22.66
C ALA A 21 34.27 28.07 21.43
N ALA A 22 33.20 28.87 21.39
CA ALA A 22 32.90 29.76 20.26
C ALA A 22 33.36 31.21 20.45
N MET A 23 33.95 31.56 21.60
CA MET A 23 34.40 32.94 21.89
C MET A 23 35.87 32.96 22.31
N GLY A 24 36.76 32.65 21.37
CA GLY A 24 38.19 32.63 21.63
C GLY A 24 38.99 32.66 20.35
N ASN A 25 38.79 33.72 19.54
CA ASN A 25 39.80 34.35 18.66
C ASN A 25 39.10 35.14 17.55
N MET A 26 38.63 36.35 17.89
CA MET A 26 38.46 37.39 16.87
C MET A 26 39.86 37.83 16.42
N LYS A 27 40.34 37.32 15.29
CA LYS A 27 41.41 38.01 14.55
C LYS A 27 41.34 37.75 13.05
N LYS A 28 41.25 38.88 12.34
CA LYS A 28 41.23 39.11 10.88
C LYS A 28 39.89 38.89 10.20
N THR A 29 39.30 40.03 9.81
CA THR A 29 38.28 40.20 8.77
C THR A 29 38.76 39.53 7.49
N ASP A 30 38.34 38.29 7.30
CA ASP A 30 38.36 37.62 6.01
C ASP A 30 36.90 37.37 5.66
N GLU A 31 36.38 38.15 4.71
CA GLU A 31 34.95 38.18 4.32
C GLU A 31 34.46 36.80 3.81
N ARG A 32 35.39 35.87 3.60
CA ARG A 32 35.17 34.47 3.22
C ARG A 32 34.78 33.56 4.39
N GLY A 33 35.03 33.95 5.64
CA GLY A 33 34.74 33.13 6.83
C GLY A 33 33.26 33.02 7.19
N PHE A 34 32.44 33.99 6.76
CA PHE A 34 31.00 34.03 7.05
C PHE A 34 30.14 33.45 5.91
N VAL A 35 30.66 33.43 4.69
CA VAL A 35 29.90 33.00 3.49
C VAL A 35 29.63 31.49 3.51
N TYR A 36 30.58 30.68 3.96
CA TYR A 36 30.45 29.23 3.98
C TYR A 36 29.34 28.68 4.90
N PRO A 37 29.21 29.11 6.18
CA PRO A 37 28.11 28.63 7.04
C PRO A 37 26.73 29.08 6.55
N VAL A 38 26.62 30.27 5.94
CA VAL A 38 25.35 30.76 5.38
C VAL A 38 24.92 29.94 4.17
N ILE A 39 25.86 29.64 3.25
CA ILE A 39 25.58 28.77 2.10
C ILE A 39 25.14 27.38 2.56
N LEU A 40 25.78 26.81 3.58
CA LEU A 40 25.38 25.51 4.14
C LEU A 40 23.94 25.53 4.68
N ILE A 41 23.57 26.56 5.45
CA ILE A 41 22.20 26.70 5.98
C ILE A 41 21.17 26.77 4.83
N ILE A 42 21.48 27.53 3.77
CA ILE A 42 20.62 27.62 2.59
C ILE A 42 20.52 26.25 1.88
N CYS A 43 21.63 25.54 1.71
CA CYS A 43 21.63 24.19 1.11
C CYS A 43 20.81 23.20 1.94
N PHE A 44 20.91 23.22 3.27
CA PHE A 44 20.09 22.38 4.14
C PHE A 44 18.61 22.74 4.07
N GLY A 45 18.28 24.03 4.01
CA GLY A 45 16.90 24.49 3.81
C GLY A 45 16.32 23.99 2.48
N LEU A 46 17.07 24.16 1.39
CA LEU A 46 16.67 23.65 0.08
C LEU A 46 16.51 22.12 0.08
N PHE A 47 17.45 21.39 0.70
CA PHE A 47 17.35 19.94 0.83
C PHE A 47 16.09 19.51 1.59
N TYR A 48 15.76 20.20 2.69
CA TYR A 48 14.54 19.95 3.46
C TYR A 48 13.27 20.19 2.63
N THR A 49 13.23 21.28 1.86
CA THR A 49 12.08 21.56 0.99
C THR A 49 11.91 20.49 -0.09
N ILE A 50 12.99 20.04 -0.73
CA ILE A 50 12.96 18.97 -1.74
C ILE A 50 12.48 17.66 -1.12
N MET A 51 12.98 17.30 0.06
CA MET A 51 12.53 16.11 0.80
C MET A 51 11.02 16.17 1.08
N SER A 52 10.53 17.29 1.62
CA SER A 52 9.09 17.47 1.90
C SER A 52 8.21 17.40 0.64
N ALA A 53 8.65 18.00 -0.47
CA ALA A 53 7.95 17.94 -1.74
C ALA A 53 7.93 16.52 -2.33
N SER A 54 9.02 15.77 -2.16
CA SER A 54 9.11 14.38 -2.61
C SER A 54 8.16 13.46 -1.84
N GLU A 55 7.99 13.67 -0.53
CA GLU A 55 7.03 12.92 0.29
C GLU A 55 5.59 13.18 -0.15
N MET A 56 5.24 14.44 -0.44
CA MET A 56 3.91 14.79 -0.98
C MET A 56 3.65 14.08 -2.33
N MET A 57 4.59 14.16 -3.28
CA MET A 57 4.43 13.50 -4.59
C MET A 57 4.34 11.98 -4.50
N VAL A 58 5.09 11.36 -3.58
CA VAL A 58 5.01 9.91 -3.34
C VAL A 58 3.66 9.53 -2.73
N SER A 59 3.10 10.37 -1.84
CA SER A 59 1.79 10.13 -1.23
C SER A 59 0.65 10.19 -2.26
N GLU A 60 0.66 11.16 -3.17
CA GLU A 60 -0.33 11.28 -4.24
C GLU A 60 -0.27 10.09 -5.20
N ARG A 61 0.94 9.66 -5.58
CA ARG A 61 1.12 8.46 -6.42
C ARG A 61 0.60 7.20 -5.75
N LYS A 62 0.83 7.04 -4.45
CA LYS A 62 0.30 5.90 -3.68
C LYS A 62 -1.22 5.94 -3.61
N PHE A 63 -1.81 7.13 -3.43
CA PHE A 63 -3.25 7.31 -3.40
C PHE A 63 -3.89 6.97 -4.76
N LEU A 64 -3.37 7.51 -5.87
CA LEU A 64 -3.87 7.21 -7.20
C LEU A 64 -3.72 5.74 -7.58
N GLN A 65 -2.60 5.10 -7.20
CA GLN A 65 -2.40 3.67 -7.40
C GLN A 65 -3.39 2.85 -6.56
N GLN A 66 -3.68 3.30 -5.34
CA GLN A 66 -4.67 2.65 -4.48
C GLN A 66 -6.09 2.80 -5.05
N GLU A 67 -6.50 3.99 -5.48
CA GLU A 67 -7.80 4.21 -6.12
C GLU A 67 -7.96 3.40 -7.41
N GLY A 68 -6.92 3.37 -8.25
CA GLY A 68 -6.89 2.54 -9.46
C GLY A 68 -7.10 1.07 -9.14
N SER A 69 -6.33 0.53 -8.19
CA SER A 69 -6.46 -0.87 -7.75
C SER A 69 -7.84 -1.18 -7.17
N VAL A 70 -8.43 -0.26 -6.41
CA VAL A 70 -9.75 -0.46 -5.79
C VAL A 70 -10.84 -0.57 -6.86
N LYS A 71 -10.78 0.27 -7.91
CA LYS A 71 -11.71 0.22 -9.04
C LYS A 71 -11.57 -1.07 -9.84
N GLU A 72 -10.34 -1.47 -10.15
CA GLU A 72 -10.07 -2.71 -10.90
C GLU A 72 -10.58 -3.96 -10.18
N ASP A 73 -10.34 -4.07 -8.87
CA ASP A 73 -10.79 -5.23 -8.10
C ASP A 73 -12.33 -5.30 -8.01
N GLY A 74 -13.01 -4.14 -7.94
CA GLY A 74 -14.47 -4.08 -8.01
C GLY A 74 -15.01 -4.53 -9.36
N THR A 75 -14.39 -4.10 -10.46
CA THR A 75 -14.77 -4.56 -11.81
C THR A 75 -14.54 -6.05 -12.00
N LEU A 76 -13.47 -6.61 -11.42
CA LEU A 76 -13.16 -8.03 -11.47
C LEU A 76 -14.20 -8.86 -10.71
N LEU A 77 -14.59 -8.43 -9.50
CA LEU A 77 -15.67 -9.07 -8.74
C LEU A 77 -17.00 -9.05 -9.49
N MET A 78 -17.36 -7.93 -10.12
CA MET A 78 -18.58 -7.86 -10.93
C MET A 78 -18.52 -8.79 -12.15
N ALA A 79 -17.36 -8.94 -12.79
CA ALA A 79 -17.19 -9.90 -13.88
C ALA A 79 -17.35 -11.36 -13.38
N GLY A 80 -16.76 -11.70 -12.23
CA GLY A 80 -16.96 -12.99 -11.57
C GLY A 80 -18.42 -13.26 -11.19
N ALA A 81 -19.13 -12.26 -10.65
CA ALA A 81 -20.56 -12.36 -10.36
C ALA A 81 -21.39 -12.71 -11.60
N ARG A 82 -21.15 -11.99 -12.71
CA ARG A 82 -21.82 -12.28 -13.99
C ARG A 82 -21.50 -13.67 -14.51
N TYR A 83 -20.27 -14.12 -14.36
CA TYR A 83 -19.84 -15.46 -14.76
C TYR A 83 -20.57 -16.55 -13.96
N ALA A 84 -20.69 -16.37 -12.63
CA ALA A 84 -21.45 -17.28 -11.77
C ALA A 84 -22.94 -17.32 -12.14
N VAL A 85 -23.57 -16.14 -12.32
CA VAL A 85 -24.99 -16.05 -12.74
C VAL A 85 -25.23 -16.71 -14.10
N PHE A 86 -24.31 -16.52 -15.05
CA PHE A 86 -24.39 -17.20 -16.35
C PHE A 86 -24.39 -18.73 -16.20
N HIS A 87 -23.59 -19.28 -15.28
CA HIS A 87 -23.57 -20.73 -15.03
C HIS A 87 -24.87 -21.21 -14.38
N ILE A 88 -25.42 -20.46 -13.42
CA ILE A 88 -26.69 -20.79 -12.76
C ILE A 88 -27.87 -20.80 -13.74
N ASN A 89 -27.84 -19.89 -14.71
CA ASN A 89 -28.86 -19.77 -15.75
C ASN A 89 -28.60 -20.66 -16.97
N SER A 90 -27.43 -21.28 -17.08
CA SER A 90 -27.17 -22.19 -18.20
C SER A 90 -28.00 -23.46 -18.03
N ASP A 91 -28.57 -23.98 -19.13
CA ASP A 91 -29.38 -25.22 -19.15
C ASP A 91 -28.55 -26.50 -18.89
N LYS A 92 -27.29 -26.35 -18.48
CA LYS A 92 -26.47 -27.46 -18.05
C LYS A 92 -26.88 -27.84 -16.63
N GLU A 93 -27.16 -29.12 -16.41
CA GLU A 93 -27.36 -29.67 -15.07
C GLU A 93 -26.05 -29.53 -14.26
N TYR A 94 -25.89 -28.40 -13.60
CA TYR A 94 -24.86 -28.23 -12.58
C TYR A 94 -25.37 -28.80 -11.27
N VAL A 95 -24.54 -29.68 -10.68
CA VAL A 95 -24.75 -30.17 -9.31
C VAL A 95 -24.16 -29.14 -8.36
N TYR A 96 -24.97 -28.63 -7.44
CA TYR A 96 -24.54 -27.70 -6.40
C TYR A 96 -24.29 -28.46 -5.09
N PRO A 97 -23.33 -28.04 -4.26
CA PRO A 97 -22.49 -26.85 -4.40
C PRO A 97 -21.41 -27.00 -5.50
N ALA A 98 -21.07 -25.89 -6.16
CA ALA A 98 -20.11 -25.85 -7.25
C ALA A 98 -19.04 -24.78 -7.00
N GLU A 99 -17.79 -25.10 -7.34
CA GLU A 99 -16.68 -24.15 -7.36
C GLU A 99 -16.31 -23.87 -8.83
N LEU A 100 -16.40 -22.61 -9.22
CA LEU A 100 -16.08 -22.15 -10.56
C LEU A 100 -14.93 -21.15 -10.50
N GLN A 101 -13.99 -21.23 -11.43
CA GLN A 101 -12.88 -20.29 -11.48
C GLN A 101 -12.94 -19.44 -12.74
N PHE A 102 -13.03 -18.12 -12.54
CA PHE A 102 -12.98 -17.13 -13.60
C PHE A 102 -11.57 -16.51 -13.65
N HIS A 103 -10.97 -16.43 -14.84
CA HIS A 103 -9.64 -15.87 -15.03
C HIS A 103 -9.70 -14.64 -15.94
N HIS A 104 -9.03 -13.55 -15.52
CA HIS A 104 -8.93 -12.33 -16.30
C HIS A 104 -7.59 -11.63 -16.02
N ASP A 105 -6.78 -11.42 -17.06
CA ASP A 105 -5.52 -10.65 -17.03
C ASP A 105 -4.64 -10.94 -15.80
N ASN A 106 -4.27 -12.22 -15.64
CA ASN A 106 -3.45 -12.76 -14.53
C ASN A 106 -4.06 -12.66 -13.11
N ARG A 107 -5.30 -12.22 -13.00
CA ARG A 107 -6.10 -12.34 -11.77
C ARG A 107 -7.12 -13.45 -11.95
N SER A 108 -7.53 -14.06 -10.84
CA SER A 108 -8.65 -15.01 -10.86
C SER A 108 -9.66 -14.66 -9.79
N VAL A 109 -10.91 -15.02 -10.06
CA VAL A 109 -12.00 -14.99 -9.09
C VAL A 109 -12.47 -16.42 -8.94
N VAL A 110 -12.41 -16.93 -7.72
CA VAL A 110 -13.03 -18.19 -7.38
C VAL A 110 -14.46 -17.88 -6.95
N CYS A 111 -15.42 -18.57 -7.56
CA CYS A 111 -16.84 -18.43 -7.32
C CYS A 111 -17.34 -19.72 -6.68
N TYR A 112 -17.71 -19.66 -5.41
CA TYR A 112 -18.38 -20.74 -4.71
C TYR A 112 -19.88 -20.50 -4.80
N ILE A 113 -20.60 -21.46 -5.38
CA ILE A 113 -22.05 -21.39 -5.53
C ILE A 113 -22.65 -22.49 -4.67
N ASP A 114 -23.47 -22.08 -3.72
CA ASP A 114 -24.27 -22.95 -2.89
C ASP A 114 -25.77 -22.73 -3.19
N THR A 115 -26.58 -23.75 -2.97
CA THR A 115 -28.03 -23.67 -3.18
C THR A 115 -28.72 -23.60 -1.82
N THR A 116 -29.37 -22.48 -1.54
CA THR A 116 -30.18 -22.33 -0.33
C THR A 116 -31.55 -22.98 -0.53
N ASP A 117 -32.17 -22.72 -1.68
CA ASP A 117 -33.45 -23.30 -2.13
C ASP A 117 -33.38 -23.60 -3.63
N SER A 118 -34.36 -24.30 -4.19
CA SER A 118 -34.38 -24.66 -5.64
C SER A 118 -34.27 -23.48 -6.60
N LEU A 119 -34.58 -22.26 -6.14
CA LEU A 119 -34.56 -21.02 -6.92
C LEU A 119 -33.62 -19.94 -6.35
N THR A 120 -32.99 -20.20 -5.21
CA THR A 120 -32.14 -19.23 -4.50
C THR A 120 -30.73 -19.77 -4.33
N PHE A 121 -29.77 -19.05 -4.90
CA PHE A 121 -28.37 -19.43 -4.92
C PHE A 121 -27.55 -18.44 -4.10
N HIS A 122 -26.73 -18.94 -3.19
CA HIS A 122 -25.75 -18.14 -2.47
C HIS A 122 -24.42 -18.22 -3.20
N VAL A 123 -23.88 -17.06 -3.60
CA VAL A 123 -22.64 -16.98 -4.36
C VAL A 123 -21.61 -16.22 -3.54
N ILE A 124 -20.46 -16.85 -3.33
CA ILE A 124 -19.30 -16.26 -2.68
C ILE A 124 -18.19 -16.12 -3.72
N LEU A 125 -17.66 -14.91 -3.87
CA LEU A 125 -16.58 -14.57 -4.77
C LEU A 125 -15.33 -14.25 -3.96
N GLU A 126 -14.20 -14.87 -4.30
CA GLU A 126 -12.90 -14.53 -3.73
C GLU A 126 -11.91 -14.17 -4.85
N THR A 127 -11.33 -12.98 -4.78
CA THR A 127 -10.26 -12.60 -5.71
C THR A 127 -8.93 -13.18 -5.25
N SER A 128 -8.20 -13.75 -6.21
CA SER A 128 -6.79 -14.12 -6.06
C SER A 128 -5.94 -13.21 -6.92
N SER A 129 -5.17 -12.34 -6.24
CA SER A 129 -4.21 -11.42 -6.86
C SER A 129 -2.80 -11.74 -6.38
N SER A 130 -1.84 -11.67 -7.29
CA SER A 130 -0.40 -11.80 -6.99
C SER A 130 0.11 -10.70 -6.04
N SER A 131 -0.64 -9.62 -5.87
CA SER A 131 -0.35 -8.54 -4.93
C SER A 131 -0.61 -8.90 -3.45
N GLY A 132 -1.19 -10.07 -3.17
CA GLY A 132 -1.55 -10.52 -1.83
C GLY A 132 -2.83 -9.90 -1.26
N ARG A 133 -3.42 -8.91 -1.94
CA ARG A 133 -4.74 -8.37 -1.58
C ARG A 133 -5.84 -9.32 -2.04
N LYS A 134 -6.66 -9.76 -1.10
CA LYS A 134 -7.86 -10.55 -1.35
C LYS A 134 -9.07 -9.70 -1.06
N LYS A 135 -10.03 -9.69 -1.98
CA LYS A 135 -11.37 -9.19 -1.71
C LYS A 135 -12.33 -10.35 -1.76
N LYS A 136 -13.29 -10.33 -0.85
CA LYS A 136 -14.36 -11.31 -0.82
C LYS A 136 -15.69 -10.57 -0.98
N ALA A 137 -16.57 -11.11 -1.80
CA ALA A 137 -17.94 -10.63 -1.91
C ALA A 137 -18.89 -11.81 -1.79
N ALA A 138 -20.06 -11.57 -1.22
CA ALA A 138 -21.14 -12.55 -1.16
C ALA A 138 -22.44 -11.90 -1.61
N PHE A 139 -23.29 -12.67 -2.28
CA PHE A 139 -24.62 -12.24 -2.67
C PHE A 139 -25.56 -13.43 -2.81
N PHE A 140 -26.86 -13.16 -2.74
CA PHE A 140 -27.90 -14.11 -3.11
C PHE A 140 -28.41 -13.80 -4.51
N TYR A 141 -28.61 -14.84 -5.30
CA TYR A 141 -29.17 -14.76 -6.63
C TYR A 141 -30.50 -15.52 -6.68
N LEU A 142 -31.56 -14.79 -7.03
CA LEU A 142 -32.91 -15.31 -7.19
C LEU A 142 -33.16 -15.61 -8.67
N LYS A 143 -33.22 -16.90 -9.02
CA LYS A 143 -33.36 -17.33 -10.43
C LYS A 143 -34.68 -16.93 -11.06
N GLU A 144 -35.78 -16.95 -10.29
CA GLU A 144 -37.13 -16.60 -10.77
C GLU A 144 -37.23 -15.12 -11.21
N SER A 145 -36.62 -14.22 -10.44
CA SER A 145 -36.64 -12.77 -10.73
C SER A 145 -35.40 -12.27 -11.46
N ASN A 146 -34.43 -13.15 -11.74
CA ASN A 146 -33.12 -12.82 -12.31
C ASN A 146 -32.46 -11.65 -11.57
N ASN A 147 -32.52 -11.67 -10.25
CA ASN A 147 -32.12 -10.55 -9.40
C ASN A 147 -31.03 -10.94 -8.40
N ILE A 148 -30.11 -10.01 -8.16
CA ILE A 148 -29.06 -10.12 -7.14
C ILE A 148 -29.51 -9.32 -5.92
N THR A 149 -29.50 -9.97 -4.75
CA THR A 149 -29.87 -9.37 -3.47
C THR A 149 -28.73 -9.52 -2.46
N ASP A 150 -28.69 -8.59 -1.51
CA ASP A 150 -27.78 -8.64 -0.35
C ASP A 150 -26.29 -8.69 -0.71
N TRP A 151 -25.88 -7.82 -1.64
CA TRP A 151 -24.48 -7.69 -2.03
C TRP A 151 -23.63 -7.17 -0.86
N THR A 152 -22.75 -8.02 -0.35
CA THR A 152 -21.85 -7.71 0.76
C THR A 152 -20.40 -7.84 0.30
N GLU A 153 -19.60 -6.78 0.48
CA GLU A 153 -18.16 -6.79 0.22
C GLU A 153 -17.37 -6.78 1.52
N GLU A 154 -16.52 -7.80 1.71
CA GLU A 154 -15.53 -7.84 2.79
C GLU A 154 -14.17 -7.39 2.24
N LYS A 155 -13.61 -6.38 2.90
CA LYS A 155 -12.23 -5.94 2.66
C LYS A 155 -11.31 -6.82 3.51
N GLY A 156 -10.53 -7.68 2.84
CA GLY A 156 -9.45 -8.46 3.44
C GLY A 156 -8.22 -7.64 3.76
#